data_AF-A0A6G0YG90-F1
#
_entry.id   AF-A0A6G0YG90-F1
#
_cell.length_a   1.000
_cell.length_b   1.000
_cell.length_c   1.000
_cell.angle_alpha   90.00
_cell.angle_beta   90.00
_cell.angle_gamma   90.00
#
_symmetry.space_group_name_H-M   'P 1'
#
loop_
_entity.id
_entity.type
_entity.pdbx_description
1 polymer ?
#
loop_
_entity_poly.entity_id
_entity_poly.type
_entity_poly.pdbx_seq_one_letter_code
_entity_poly.pdbx_strand_id
1 'polypeptide(L)' 'MFINYYVSTNMTSRGDIQYSTKYEDNMHVILPEDMAKLLPKTHLMTETEWRNLGIQMTSGWMHYMRYDPG' A
#
# COMPACT_ATOMS: atom_id res chain seq x y z
N MET A 1 -12.07 -2.80 -7.65
CA MET A 1 -11.60 -1.76 -6.73
C MET A 1 -10.09 -1.85 -6.67
N PHE A 2 -9.38 -0.76 -6.98
CA PHE A 2 -7.93 -0.80 -7.16
C PHE A 2 -7.20 -0.01 -6.08
N ILE A 3 -6.08 -0.56 -5.61
CA ILE A 3 -5.19 0.10 -4.66
C ILE A 3 -3.88 0.47 -5.32
N ASN A 4 -3.53 1.74 -5.18
CA ASN A 4 -2.21 2.25 -5.54
C ASN A 4 -1.41 2.45 -4.25
N TYR A 5 -0.16 2.00 -4.26
CA TYR A 5 0.73 2.18 -3.12
C TYR A 5 1.71 3.31 -3.41
N TYR A 6 1.83 4.21 -2.44
CA TYR A 6 2.76 5.33 -2.47
C TYR A 6 3.78 5.14 -1.35
N VAL A 7 5.06 5.29 -1.67
CA VAL A 7 6.12 5.29 -0.66
C VAL A 7 6.33 6.72 -0.18
N SER A 8 6.38 6.91 1.15
CA SER A 8 6.71 8.19 1.77
C SER A 8 8.01 8.08 2.55
N THR A 9 9.00 8.89 2.20
CA THR A 9 10.31 8.97 2.88
C THR A 9 10.23 9.69 4.22
N ASN A 10 9.13 10.39 4.50
CA ASN A 10 8.88 11.08 5.77
C ASN A 10 8.20 10.18 6.83
N MET A 11 7.99 8.90 6.54
CA MET A 11 7.29 7.95 7.41
C MET A 11 8.16 6.72 7.65
N THR A 12 8.44 6.41 8.92
CA THR A 12 9.39 5.35 9.32
C THR A 12 8.75 4.27 10.19
N SER A 13 7.56 4.48 10.78
CA SER A 13 6.92 3.51 11.67
C SER A 13 5.70 2.84 11.06
N ARG A 14 5.48 1.56 11.42
CA ARG A 14 4.31 0.78 10.97
C ARG A 14 2.97 1.36 11.39
N GLY A 15 2.95 2.15 12.47
CA GLY A 15 1.74 2.84 12.94
C GLY A 15 1.29 4.00 12.03
N ASP A 16 2.14 4.44 11.11
CA ASP A 16 1.89 5.66 10.34
C ASP A 16 1.10 5.41 9.05
N ILE A 17 0.70 4.16 8.73
CA ILE A 17 -0.01 3.85 7.46
C ILE A 17 -1.18 4.83 7.25
N GLN A 18 -1.12 5.59 6.16
CA GLN A 18 -2.18 6.54 5.80
C GLN A 18 -3.01 6.02 4.64
N TYR A 19 -4.31 6.30 4.69
CA TYR A 19 -5.28 5.95 3.67
C TYR A 19 -5.85 7.23 3.05
N SER A 20 -5.82 7.36 1.73
CA SER A 20 -6.43 8.51 1.05
C SER A 20 -7.95 8.43 1.05
N THR A 21 -8.61 9.58 0.84
CA THR A 21 -10.04 9.63 0.56
C THR A 21 -10.37 8.76 -0.67
N LYS A 22 -11.41 7.94 -0.57
CA LYS A 22 -11.91 7.10 -1.67
C LYS A 22 -12.47 8.01 -2.78
N TYR A 23 -11.89 7.94 -3.98
CA TYR A 23 -12.41 8.62 -5.17
C TYR A 23 -12.74 7.56 -6.22
N GLU A 24 -14.00 7.48 -6.66
CA GLU A 24 -14.45 6.67 -7.81
C GLU A 24 -13.94 5.20 -7.83
N ASP A 25 -13.85 4.55 -6.67
CA ASP A 25 -13.38 3.17 -6.47
C ASP A 25 -11.86 2.92 -6.49
N ASN A 26 -11.09 4.00 -6.37
CA ASN A 26 -9.65 3.96 -6.12
C ASN A 26 -9.34 4.47 -4.71
N MET A 27 -8.44 3.75 -4.02
CA MET A 27 -7.85 4.19 -2.76
C MET A 27 -6.34 4.06 -2.81
N HIS A 28 -5.67 5.02 -2.20
CA HIS A 28 -4.22 5.01 -2.11
C HIS A 28 -3.81 4.67 -0.68
N VAL A 29 -2.87 3.73 -0.56
CA VAL A 29 -2.25 3.38 0.72
C VAL A 29 -0.83 3.93 0.69
N ILE A 30 -0.55 4.83 1.61
CA ILE A 30 0.81 5.39 1.77
C ILE A 30 1.55 4.52 2.78
N LEU A 31 2.62 3.89 2.32
CA LEU A 31 3.46 3.02 3.12
C LEU A 31 4.73 3.78 3.59
N PRO A 32 5.13 3.58 4.85
CA PRO A 32 6.45 3.92 5.35
C PRO A 32 7.56 3.27 4.52
N GLU A 33 8.68 3.96 4.39
CA GLU A 33 9.83 3.49 3.61
C GLU A 33 10.32 2.10 4.05
N ASP A 34 10.34 1.85 5.35
CA ASP A 34 10.79 0.57 5.90
C ASP A 34 9.86 -0.60 5.58
N MET A 35 8.56 -0.34 5.39
CA MET A 35 7.63 -1.35 4.88
C MET A 35 7.72 -1.49 3.37
N ALA A 36 7.99 -0.40 2.64
CA ALA A 36 8.18 -0.44 1.19
C ALA A 36 9.37 -1.32 0.76
N LYS A 37 10.39 -1.45 1.62
CA LYS A 37 11.54 -2.36 1.43
C LYS A 37 11.17 -3.85 1.50
N LEU A 38 10.08 -4.18 2.20
CA LEU A 38 9.58 -5.56 2.32
C LEU A 38 8.69 -5.98 1.15
N LEU A 39 8.33 -5.04 0.27
CA LEU A 39 7.43 -5.32 -0.85
C LEU A 39 8.12 -6.22 -1.89
N PRO A 40 7.41 -7.22 -2.44
CA PRO A 40 7.92 -8.01 -3.54
C PRO A 40 8.19 -7.11 -4.76
N LYS A 41 9.38 -7.24 -5.35
CA LYS A 41 9.77 -6.52 -6.59
C LYS A 41 9.40 -7.29 -7.86
N THR A 42 9.04 -8.56 -7.73
CA THR A 42 8.82 -9.47 -8.85
C THR A 42 7.36 -9.55 -9.29
N HIS A 43 6.43 -9.12 -8.44
CA HIS A 43 4.99 -9.18 -8.69
C HIS A 43 4.23 -8.18 -7.81
N LEU A 44 2.97 -7.95 -8.16
CA LEU A 44 2.03 -7.19 -7.33
C LEU A 44 1.53 -8.05 -6.18
N MET A 45 1.37 -7.45 -5.01
CA MET A 45 0.89 -8.16 -3.81
C MET A 45 -0.55 -8.66 -3.96
N THR A 46 -0.76 -9.90 -3.55
CA THR A 46 -2.06 -10.50 -3.29
C THR A 46 -2.70 -9.94 -2.02
N GLU A 47 -4.01 -10.20 -1.84
CA GLU A 47 -4.75 -9.83 -0.63
C GLU A 47 -4.09 -10.33 0.66
N THR A 48 -3.62 -11.57 0.66
CA THR A 48 -2.94 -12.15 1.81
C THR A 48 -1.63 -11.42 2.13
N GLU A 49 -0.85 -11.05 1.13
CA GLU A 49 0.45 -10.40 1.32
C GLU A 49 0.31 -9.00 1.93
N TRP A 50 -0.60 -8.18 1.41
CA TRP A 50 -0.79 -6.85 1.98
C TRP A 50 -1.47 -6.89 3.36
N ARG A 51 -2.32 -7.89 3.64
CA ARG A 51 -2.85 -8.10 5.00
C ARG A 51 -1.74 -8.49 5.98
N ASN A 52 -0.79 -9.32 5.56
CA ASN A 52 0.36 -9.72 6.38
C ASN A 52 1.31 -8.55 6.69
N LEU A 53 1.33 -7.50 5.85
CA LEU A 53 2.05 -6.26 6.15
C LEU A 53 1.35 -5.37 7.19
N GLY A 54 0.14 -5.73 7.61
CA GLY A 54 -0.66 -4.97 8.58
C GLY A 54 -1.60 -3.95 7.95
N ILE A 55 -1.76 -3.96 6.62
CA ILE A 55 -2.72 -3.09 5.94
C ILE A 55 -4.13 -3.63 6.17
N GLN A 56 -5.05 -2.76 6.59
CA GLN A 56 -6.41 -3.14 6.92
C GLN A 56 -7.41 -2.44 6.00
N MET A 57 -8.25 -3.24 5.36
CA MET A 57 -9.29 -2.80 4.43
C MET A 57 -10.34 -3.91 4.27
N THR A 58 -11.47 -3.57 3.64
CA THR A 58 -12.48 -4.56 3.24
C THR A 58 -11.90 -5.58 2.25
N SER A 59 -12.56 -6.71 2.04
CA SER A 59 -12.11 -7.67 1.02
C SER A 59 -12.40 -7.20 -0.40
N GLY A 60 -11.69 -7.74 -1.38
CA GLY A 60 -11.96 -7.48 -2.82
C GLY A 60 -11.17 -6.34 -3.45
N TRP A 61 -10.17 -5.80 -2.75
CA TRP A 61 -9.24 -4.83 -3.31
C TRP A 61 -8.05 -5.51 -3.97
N MET A 62 -7.68 -5.04 -5.17
CA MET A 62 -6.52 -5.52 -5.91
C MET A 62 -5.43 -4.46 -5.95
N HIS A 63 -4.20 -4.85 -5.63
CA HIS A 63 -3.03 -4.02 -5.84
C HIS A 63 -2.83 -3.82 -7.34
N TYR A 64 -2.88 -2.57 -7.80
CA TYR A 64 -2.79 -2.23 -9.20
C TYR A 64 -1.36 -1.83 -9.61
N MET A 65 -0.74 -0.90 -8.87
CA MET A 65 0.62 -0.42 -9.16
C MET A 65 1.34 0.08 -7.90
N ARG A 66 2.67 -0.05 -7.91
CA ARG A 66 3.59 0.62 -6.98
C ARG A 66 4.07 1.92 -7.61
N TYR A 67 3.89 3.04 -6.92
CA TYR A 67 4.47 4.32 -7.31
C TYR A 67 5.57 4.71 -6.32
N ASP A 68 6.78 4.93 -6.85
CA ASP A 68 7.98 5.29 -6.10
C ASP A 68 8.44 6.68 -6.57
N PRO A 69 8.00 7.77 -5.91
CA PRO A 69 8.53 9.09 -6.18
C PRO A 69 9.91 9.17 -5.52
N GLY A 70 10.94 8.80 -6.27
CA GLY A 70 12.33 8.86 -5.83
C GLY A 70 12.77 10.24 -5.36
#